data_AF-A0A8S3C676-F1
#
_entry.id   AF-A0A8S3C676-F1
#
_cell.length_a   1.000
_cell.length_b   1.000
_cell.length_c   1.000
_cell.angle_alpha   90.00
_cell.angle_beta   90.00
_cell.angle_gamma   90.00
#
_symmetry.space_group_name_H-M   'P 1'
#
loop_
_entity.id
_entity.type
_entity.pdbx_description
1 polymer ?
#
loop_
_entity_poly.entity_id
_entity_poly.type
_entity_poly.pdbx_seq_one_letter_code
_entity_poly.pdbx_strand_id
1 'polypeptide(L)'
;MPWFDYYFVLDVDVTSTETFSVNNFLTNFIYPPSSWAAMTASQTDWYYDAWALRSWPTITYDFWEQARQASFFSISWQWAIKRSVVMHNKPIPRNHPLIEVQSAFGGAAIYAAQYLTKECVYNGWMDHGWWFSREQCEHVSFNQCVRRNAGEGKFFINPQFQNV
;
A
#
# COMPACT_ATOMS: atom_id res chain seq x y z
N MET A 1 -24.36 4.66 6.50
CA MET A 1 -23.05 4.50 7.15
C MET A 1 -22.85 3.01 7.45
N PRO A 2 -21.62 2.50 7.38
CA PRO A 2 -21.31 1.13 7.78
C PRO A 2 -21.65 0.89 9.27
N TRP A 3 -21.90 -0.36 9.65
CA TRP A 3 -22.20 -0.77 11.04
C TRP A 3 -20.95 -1.05 11.89
N PHE A 4 -19.77 -0.74 11.34
CA PHE A 4 -18.46 -0.92 11.95
C PHE A 4 -17.62 0.35 11.76
N ASP A 5 -16.67 0.60 12.67
CA ASP A 5 -15.83 1.81 12.65
C ASP A 5 -14.57 1.66 11.79
N TYR A 6 -14.04 0.43 11.70
CA TYR A 6 -12.81 0.13 11.00
C TYR A 6 -12.94 -1.16 10.19
N TYR A 7 -12.25 -1.21 9.06
CA TYR A 7 -12.04 -2.42 8.26
C TYR A 7 -10.56 -2.77 8.29
N PHE A 8 -10.23 -3.99 8.69
CA PHE A 8 -8.85 -4.46 8.79
C PHE A 8 -8.61 -5.57 7.77
N VAL A 9 -7.52 -5.45 7.03
CA VAL A 9 -7.07 -6.40 6.02
C VAL A 9 -5.67 -6.87 6.40
N LEU A 10 -5.45 -8.18 6.33
CA LEU A 10 -4.21 -8.83 6.73
C LEU A 10 -3.90 -9.98 5.77
N ASP A 11 -2.70 -9.97 5.22
CA ASP A 11 -2.12 -11.11 4.51
C ASP A 11 -1.62 -12.14 5.52
N VAL A 12 -2.20 -13.35 5.49
CA VAL A 12 -1.91 -14.41 6.46
C VAL A 12 -0.81 -15.37 6.00
N ASP A 13 -0.27 -15.19 4.80
CA ASP A 13 0.81 -15.98 4.22
C ASP A 13 2.20 -15.44 4.56
N VAL A 14 2.31 -14.16 4.94
CA VAL A 14 3.58 -13.51 5.31
C VAL A 14 3.66 -13.07 6.77
N THR A 15 2.60 -13.23 7.57
CA THR A 15 2.59 -12.74 8.96
C THR A 15 3.49 -13.55 9.89
N SER A 16 4.45 -12.87 10.52
CA SER A 16 5.19 -13.41 11.67
C SER A 16 4.52 -12.96 12.97
N THR A 17 4.20 -13.94 13.84
CA THR A 17 3.69 -13.66 15.19
C THR A 17 4.71 -12.96 16.10
N GLU A 18 5.99 -12.92 15.70
CA GLU A 18 7.04 -12.23 16.44
C GLU A 18 7.03 -10.71 16.18
N THR A 19 6.61 -10.27 15.00
CA THR A 19 6.66 -8.86 14.59
C THR A 19 5.31 -8.17 14.64
N PHE A 20 4.22 -8.88 14.33
CA PHE A 20 2.86 -8.37 14.48
C PHE A 20 2.38 -8.54 15.93
N SER A 21 2.07 -7.44 16.62
CA SER A 21 1.63 -7.47 18.02
C SER A 21 0.48 -6.51 18.29
N VAL A 22 -0.33 -6.80 19.31
CA VAL A 22 -1.40 -5.89 19.76
C VAL A 22 -0.86 -4.49 20.03
N ASN A 23 0.32 -4.38 20.65
CA ASN A 23 0.93 -3.09 20.97
C ASN A 23 1.21 -2.26 19.70
N ASN A 24 1.76 -2.90 18.66
CA ASN A 24 2.09 -2.22 17.42
C ASN A 24 0.80 -1.84 16.65
N PHE A 25 -0.24 -2.68 16.73
CA PHE A 25 -1.54 -2.44 16.10
C PHE A 25 -2.24 -1.25 16.75
N LEU A 26 -2.14 -1.13 18.08
CA LEU A 26 -2.73 -0.04 18.84
C LEU A 26 -2.09 1.32 18.53
N THR A 27 -0.87 1.37 17.99
CA THR A 27 -0.23 2.64 17.59
C THR A 27 -1.01 3.40 16.52
N ASN A 28 -1.83 2.71 15.71
CA ASN A 28 -2.66 3.36 14.70
C ASN A 28 -3.74 4.27 15.31
N PHE A 29 -4.16 4.01 16.56
CA PHE A 29 -5.27 4.69 17.22
C PHE A 29 -4.82 5.81 18.17
N ILE A 30 -3.51 6.08 18.26
CA ILE A 30 -3.02 7.29 18.96
C ILE A 30 -3.31 8.57 18.14
N TYR A 31 -3.62 8.39 16.86
CA TYR A 31 -4.01 9.45 15.94
C TYR A 31 -5.54 9.60 15.90
N PRO A 32 -6.08 10.83 15.84
CA PRO A 32 -7.52 11.04 15.77
C PRO A 32 -8.14 10.31 14.56
N PRO A 33 -9.30 9.62 14.71
CA PRO A 33 -9.93 8.88 13.60
C PRO A 33 -10.28 9.74 12.38
N SER A 34 -10.44 11.05 12.55
CA SER A 34 -10.70 11.99 11.45
C SER A 34 -9.44 12.42 10.69
N SER A 35 -8.24 12.12 11.21
CA SER A 35 -6.95 12.53 10.63
C SER A 35 -6.42 11.57 9.56
N TRP A 36 -6.99 10.38 9.44
CA TRP A 36 -6.56 9.37 8.49
C TRP A 36 -7.75 8.58 7.93
N ALA A 37 -7.54 8.02 6.75
CA ALA A 37 -8.46 7.15 6.05
C ALA A 37 -7.93 5.72 5.98
N ALA A 38 -6.61 5.56 5.90
CA ALA A 38 -5.96 4.28 6.11
C ALA A 38 -4.59 4.42 6.79
N MET A 39 -4.30 3.45 7.64
CA MET A 39 -2.98 3.19 8.20
C MET A 39 -2.50 1.83 7.69
N THR A 40 -1.36 1.82 7.03
CA THR A 40 -0.74 0.64 6.43
C THR A 40 0.51 0.26 7.19
N ALA A 41 0.81 -1.04 7.22
CA ALA A 41 1.93 -1.55 7.97
C ALA A 41 3.27 -1.29 7.27
N SER A 42 4.33 -1.44 8.05
CA SER A 42 5.72 -1.28 7.64
C SER A 42 6.55 -2.49 8.08
N GLN A 43 7.80 -2.56 7.60
CA GLN A 43 8.76 -3.62 7.86
C GLN A 43 10.07 -3.01 8.37
N THR A 44 10.77 -3.75 9.23
CA THR A 44 12.04 -3.27 9.79
C THR A 44 13.19 -3.43 8.79
N ASP A 45 13.16 -4.49 7.95
CA ASP A 45 14.26 -4.80 7.02
C ASP A 45 13.98 -4.34 5.58
N TRP A 46 12.91 -4.86 4.97
CA TRP A 46 12.57 -4.58 3.58
C TRP A 46 11.08 -4.33 3.48
N TYR A 47 10.69 -3.18 2.91
CA TYR A 47 9.28 -2.90 2.70
C TYR A 47 8.62 -3.99 1.83
N TYR A 48 7.60 -4.64 2.38
CA TYR A 48 6.83 -5.69 1.73
C TYR A 48 5.71 -5.08 0.87
N ASP A 49 5.33 -5.80 -0.17
CA ASP A 49 4.30 -5.39 -1.11
C ASP A 49 4.53 -3.99 -1.72
N ALA A 50 5.72 -3.83 -2.31
CA ALA A 50 6.05 -2.63 -3.06
C ALA A 50 5.06 -2.40 -4.23
N TRP A 51 4.40 -3.45 -4.76
CA TRP A 51 3.48 -3.30 -5.88
C TRP A 51 2.30 -2.39 -5.55
N ALA A 52 1.82 -2.41 -4.30
CA ALA A 52 0.78 -1.50 -3.81
C ALA A 52 1.26 -0.05 -3.58
N LEU A 53 2.57 0.20 -3.49
CA LEU A 53 3.12 1.49 -3.06
C LEU A 53 3.00 2.56 -4.15
N ARG A 54 2.35 3.67 -3.83
CA ARG A 54 2.34 4.92 -4.60
C ARG A 54 2.56 6.08 -3.66
N SER A 55 3.52 6.95 -3.94
CA SER A 55 3.86 8.13 -3.13
C SER A 55 4.29 9.28 -4.04
N TRP A 56 3.58 10.40 -3.97
CA TRP A 56 3.90 11.58 -4.77
C TRP A 56 5.08 12.34 -4.15
N PRO A 57 6.02 12.89 -4.96
CA PRO A 57 6.14 12.80 -6.42
C PRO A 57 7.00 11.62 -6.92
N THR A 58 7.48 10.76 -6.02
CA THR A 58 8.61 9.85 -6.30
C THR A 58 8.19 8.52 -6.95
N ILE A 59 7.08 7.94 -6.49
CA ILE A 59 6.60 6.61 -6.87
C ILE A 59 5.16 6.75 -7.32
N THR A 60 4.96 7.17 -8.57
CA THR A 60 3.61 7.43 -9.14
C THR A 60 3.19 6.38 -10.16
N TYR A 61 4.03 5.37 -10.36
CA TYR A 61 3.97 4.40 -11.45
C TYR A 61 3.90 2.97 -10.93
N ASP A 62 3.55 2.03 -11.81
CA ASP A 62 3.58 0.60 -11.52
C ASP A 62 4.99 0.03 -11.74
N PHE A 63 5.58 -0.56 -10.69
CA PHE A 63 6.94 -1.08 -10.74
C PHE A 63 7.12 -2.21 -11.75
N TRP A 64 6.14 -3.10 -11.90
CA TRP A 64 6.20 -4.22 -12.83
C TRP A 64 5.96 -3.77 -14.26
N GLU A 65 5.11 -2.77 -14.47
CA GLU A 65 4.99 -2.13 -15.77
C GLU A 65 6.32 -1.49 -16.21
N GLN A 66 6.97 -0.73 -15.32
CA GLN A 66 8.26 -0.12 -15.63
C GLN A 66 9.34 -1.18 -15.90
N ALA A 67 9.35 -2.28 -15.14
CA ALA A 67 10.26 -3.41 -15.40
C ALA A 67 10.00 -4.08 -16.76
N ARG A 68 8.72 -4.30 -17.13
CA ARG A 68 8.33 -4.87 -18.43
C ARG A 68 8.74 -3.97 -19.59
N GLN A 69 8.50 -2.66 -19.47
CA GLN A 69 8.92 -1.68 -20.47
C GLN A 69 10.45 -1.65 -20.60
N ALA A 70 11.19 -1.59 -19.50
CA ALA A 70 12.65 -1.62 -19.51
C ALA A 70 13.21 -2.88 -20.18
N SER A 71 12.60 -4.04 -19.89
CA SER A 71 13.03 -5.31 -20.48
C SER A 71 12.75 -5.39 -21.98
N PHE A 72 11.68 -4.77 -22.45
CA PHE A 72 11.38 -4.66 -23.88
C PHE A 72 12.47 -3.87 -24.62
N PHE A 73 13.05 -2.85 -23.99
CA PHE A 73 14.15 -2.06 -24.55
C PHE A 73 15.56 -2.66 -24.29
N SER A 74 15.67 -3.99 -24.26
CA SER A 74 16.93 -4.73 -24.18
C SER A 74 17.71 -4.65 -22.86
N ILE A 75 17.08 -4.22 -21.77
CA ILE A 75 17.62 -4.45 -20.42
C ILE A 75 17.28 -5.87 -20.01
N SER A 76 18.22 -6.63 -19.43
CA SER A 76 17.87 -7.97 -18.93
C SER A 76 16.77 -7.88 -17.87
N TRP A 77 15.87 -8.87 -17.82
CA TRP A 77 14.78 -8.91 -16.85
C TRP A 77 15.23 -8.71 -15.39
N GLN A 78 16.36 -9.34 -15.00
CA GLN A 78 16.92 -9.20 -13.64
C GLN A 78 17.30 -7.75 -13.31
N TRP A 79 17.97 -7.06 -14.24
CA TRP A 79 18.31 -5.64 -14.08
C TRP A 79 17.08 -4.74 -14.06
N ALA A 80 16.05 -5.06 -14.85
CA ALA A 80 14.79 -4.33 -14.86
C ALA A 80 14.07 -4.45 -13.51
N ILE A 81 13.95 -5.66 -12.94
CA ILE A 81 13.39 -5.88 -11.60
C ILE A 81 14.20 -5.13 -10.55
N LYS A 82 15.53 -5.25 -10.59
CA LYS A 82 16.40 -4.61 -9.60
C LYS A 82 16.17 -3.10 -9.58
N ARG A 83 16.14 -2.47 -10.76
CA ARG A 83 15.98 -1.02 -10.90
C ARG A 83 14.59 -0.54 -10.52
N SER A 84 13.55 -1.23 -10.96
CA SER A 84 12.17 -0.77 -10.78
C SER A 84 11.62 -1.17 -9.41
N VAL A 85 11.84 -2.40 -8.95
CA VAL A 85 11.23 -2.94 -7.73
C VAL A 85 12.19 -2.83 -6.54
N VAL A 86 13.35 -3.50 -6.62
CA VAL A 86 14.21 -3.74 -5.44
C VAL A 86 14.79 -2.45 -4.85
N MET A 87 15.13 -1.46 -5.67
CA MET A 87 15.67 -0.17 -5.18
C MET A 87 14.72 0.62 -4.28
N HIS A 88 13.42 0.29 -4.30
CA HIS A 88 12.39 0.95 -3.49
C HIS A 88 12.07 0.18 -2.21
N ASN A 89 12.56 -1.05 -2.05
CA ASN A 89 12.45 -1.83 -0.82
C ASN A 89 13.48 -1.33 0.19
N LYS A 90 13.18 -0.21 0.86
CA LYS A 90 14.05 0.35 1.89
C LYS A 90 13.48 0.06 3.29
N PRO A 91 14.32 -0.17 4.30
CA PRO A 91 13.87 -0.24 5.68
C PRO A 91 13.30 1.11 6.10
N ILE A 92 12.22 1.08 6.90
CA ILE A 92 11.63 2.29 7.48
C ILE A 92 11.85 2.23 8.99
N PRO A 93 12.66 3.14 9.57
CA PRO A 93 12.91 3.17 11.00
C PRO A 93 11.60 3.34 11.79
N ARG A 94 11.42 2.58 12.88
CA ARG A 94 10.20 2.65 13.72
C ARG A 94 9.94 4.02 14.35
N ASN A 95 10.99 4.85 14.48
CA ASN A 95 10.89 6.21 15.01
C ASN A 95 10.61 7.27 13.93
N HIS A 96 10.47 6.85 12.66
CA HIS A 96 10.11 7.76 11.58
C HIS A 96 8.66 8.26 11.78
N PRO A 97 8.35 9.53 11.47
CA PRO A 97 6.97 10.01 11.45
C PRO A 97 6.11 9.24 10.43
N LEU A 98 4.78 9.37 10.53
CA LEU A 98 3.88 8.85 9.50
C LEU A 98 4.31 9.31 8.11
N ILE A 99 4.30 8.39 7.15
CA ILE A 99 4.69 8.66 5.77
C ILE A 99 3.42 8.75 4.94
N GLU A 100 3.10 9.94 4.43
CA GLU A 100 1.96 10.09 3.53
C GLU A 100 2.22 9.36 2.20
N VAL A 101 1.23 8.61 1.77
CA VAL A 101 1.24 7.85 0.52
C VAL A 101 -0.10 7.99 -0.21
N GLN A 102 -0.07 7.78 -1.52
CA GLN A 102 -1.28 7.66 -2.33
C GLN A 102 -1.87 6.24 -2.23
N SER A 103 -1.02 5.23 -2.05
CA SER A 103 -1.40 3.82 -1.83
C SER A 103 -0.24 3.09 -1.16
N ALA A 104 -0.56 2.14 -0.27
CA ALA A 104 0.37 1.22 0.37
C ALA A 104 -0.44 0.05 0.95
N PHE A 105 0.24 -1.01 1.37
CA PHE A 105 -0.41 -2.11 2.08
C PHE A 105 0.55 -2.74 3.09
N GLY A 106 1.74 -3.17 2.67
CA GLY A 106 2.73 -3.73 3.60
C GLY A 106 2.22 -5.01 4.30
N GLY A 107 1.31 -5.73 3.66
CA GLY A 107 0.67 -6.95 4.16
C GLY A 107 -0.38 -6.74 5.25
N ALA A 108 -0.59 -5.51 5.73
CA ALA A 108 -1.66 -5.22 6.69
C ALA A 108 -2.11 -3.76 6.62
N ALA A 109 -3.42 -3.53 6.59
CA ALA A 109 -3.98 -2.17 6.55
C ALA A 109 -5.28 -2.05 7.34
N ILE A 110 -5.43 -0.91 8.03
CA ILE A 110 -6.64 -0.52 8.75
C ILE A 110 -7.25 0.68 8.01
N TYR A 111 -8.52 0.58 7.65
CA TYR A 111 -9.28 1.62 6.97
C TYR A 111 -10.37 2.17 7.89
N ALA A 112 -10.53 3.49 7.92
CA ALA A 112 -11.66 4.13 8.60
C ALA A 112 -12.94 3.90 7.79
N ALA A 113 -13.92 3.23 8.39
CA ALA A 113 -15.07 2.70 7.68
C ALA A 113 -15.95 3.77 7.05
N GLN A 114 -15.97 4.98 7.61
CA GLN A 114 -16.72 6.12 7.06
C GLN A 114 -16.32 6.50 5.62
N TYR A 115 -15.13 6.10 5.16
CA TYR A 115 -14.65 6.34 3.79
C TYR A 115 -14.82 5.14 2.85
N LEU A 116 -15.34 4.02 3.36
CA LEU A 116 -15.61 2.82 2.58
C LEU A 116 -17.01 2.92 1.97
N THR A 117 -17.07 2.85 0.64
CA THR A 117 -18.31 2.76 -0.13
C THR A 117 -18.36 1.44 -0.90
N LYS A 118 -19.54 1.07 -1.39
CA LYS A 118 -19.71 -0.15 -2.21
C LYS A 118 -18.95 -0.11 -3.55
N GLU A 119 -18.49 1.07 -3.95
CA GLU A 119 -17.72 1.29 -5.18
C GLU A 119 -16.23 1.00 -4.99
N CYS A 120 -15.75 0.98 -3.74
CA CYS A 120 -14.36 0.64 -3.45
C CYS A 120 -14.18 -0.87 -3.51
N VAL A 121 -13.66 -1.33 -4.65
CA VAL A 121 -13.45 -2.74 -4.95
C VAL A 121 -11.98 -3.01 -5.27
N TYR A 122 -11.52 -4.18 -4.85
CA TYR A 122 -10.24 -4.72 -5.28
C TYR A 122 -10.33 -5.10 -6.76
N ASN A 123 -9.50 -4.47 -7.59
CA ASN A 123 -9.43 -4.76 -9.01
C ASN A 123 -7.97 -4.85 -9.47
N GLY A 124 -7.54 -6.07 -9.78
CA GLY A 124 -6.20 -6.38 -10.29
C GLY A 124 -6.02 -6.08 -11.79
N TRP A 125 -7.00 -5.47 -12.44
CA TRP A 125 -6.93 -5.13 -13.86
C TRP A 125 -7.01 -3.62 -14.08
N MET A 126 -6.07 -3.11 -14.86
CA MET A 126 -6.12 -1.78 -15.45
C MET A 126 -6.64 -1.90 -16.88
N ASP A 127 -7.76 -1.23 -17.16
CA ASP A 127 -8.32 -1.14 -18.50
C ASP A 127 -7.63 -0.02 -19.29
N HIS A 128 -6.92 -0.37 -20.37
CA HIS A 128 -6.38 0.60 -21.33
C HIS A 128 -7.25 0.68 -22.60
N GLY A 129 -8.48 0.17 -22.54
CA GLY A 129 -9.43 0.05 -23.65
C GLY A 129 -9.58 -1.38 -24.16
N TRP A 130 -10.53 -1.55 -25.09
CA TRP A 130 -11.08 -2.82 -25.60
C TRP A 130 -10.10 -3.91 -26.05
N TRP A 131 -8.82 -3.60 -26.25
CA TRP A 131 -7.83 -4.52 -26.84
C TRP A 131 -6.63 -4.81 -25.92
N PHE A 132 -6.54 -4.19 -24.74
CA PHE A 132 -5.41 -4.43 -23.84
C PHE A 132 -5.75 -4.13 -22.37
N SER A 133 -6.02 -5.16 -21.57
CA SER A 133 -6.00 -5.06 -20.11
C SER A 133 -4.60 -5.41 -19.59
N ARG A 134 -4.15 -4.73 -18.53
CA ARG A 134 -2.91 -5.04 -17.83
C ARG A 134 -3.20 -5.41 -16.38
N GLU A 135 -2.38 -6.30 -15.84
CA GLU A 135 -2.38 -6.55 -14.40
C GLU A 135 -1.84 -5.32 -13.66
N GLN A 136 -2.52 -4.96 -12.57
CA GLN A 136 -2.11 -3.99 -11.58
C GLN A 136 -2.33 -4.60 -10.19
N CYS A 137 -1.70 -4.04 -9.15
CA CYS A 137 -2.02 -4.41 -7.78
C CYS A 137 -3.44 -3.96 -7.43
N GLU A 138 -4.26 -4.90 -6.98
CA GLU A 138 -5.66 -4.67 -6.57
C GLU A 138 -5.79 -3.71 -5.39
N HIS A 139 -4.81 -3.65 -4.47
CA HIS A 139 -4.78 -2.64 -3.42
C HIS A 139 -4.74 -1.21 -3.98
N VAL A 140 -4.11 -0.97 -5.13
CA VAL A 140 -3.99 0.39 -5.70
C VAL A 140 -5.37 0.94 -6.07
N SER A 141 -6.19 0.16 -6.78
CA SER A 141 -7.54 0.59 -7.18
C SER A 141 -8.44 0.79 -5.96
N PHE A 142 -8.40 -0.13 -4.99
CA PHE A 142 -9.14 -0.01 -3.74
C PHE A 142 -8.73 1.24 -2.95
N ASN A 143 -7.43 1.42 -2.69
CA ASN A 143 -6.89 2.54 -1.91
C ASN A 143 -7.22 3.90 -2.55
N GLN A 144 -7.15 4.00 -3.88
CA GLN A 144 -7.50 5.22 -4.60
C GLN A 144 -8.98 5.58 -4.45
N CYS A 145 -9.88 4.60 -4.42
CA CYS A 145 -11.30 4.85 -4.13
C CYS A 145 -11.48 5.41 -2.72
N VAL A 146 -10.90 4.76 -1.71
CA VAL A 146 -11.01 5.20 -0.31
C VAL A 146 -10.40 6.59 -0.12
N ARG A 147 -9.22 6.86 -0.69
CA ARG A 147 -8.56 8.18 -0.63
C ARG A 147 -9.43 9.26 -1.26
N ARG A 148 -10.07 8.99 -2.40
CA ARG A 148 -10.99 9.93 -3.06
C ARG A 148 -12.17 10.31 -2.17
N ASN A 149 -12.73 9.34 -1.44
CA ASN A 149 -13.85 9.59 -0.52
C ASN A 149 -13.42 10.40 0.72
N ALA A 150 -12.16 10.25 1.15
CA ALA A 150 -11.66 10.88 2.36
C ALA A 150 -11.10 12.30 2.15
N GLY A 151 -10.64 12.61 0.94
CA GLY A 151 -9.80 13.76 0.62
C GLY A 151 -8.31 13.39 0.58
N GLU A 152 -7.51 14.22 -0.10
CA GLU A 152 -6.05 14.07 -0.13
C GLU A 152 -5.43 14.16 1.28
N GLY A 153 -4.24 13.58 1.48
CA GLY A 153 -3.53 13.73 2.76
C GLY A 153 -3.90 12.75 3.88
N LYS A 154 -4.59 11.64 3.58
CA LYS A 154 -5.16 10.75 4.61
C LYS A 154 -4.73 9.28 4.55
N PHE A 155 -3.76 8.94 3.72
CA PHE A 155 -3.24 7.58 3.63
C PHE A 155 -1.80 7.57 4.12
N PHE A 156 -1.50 6.68 5.07
CA PHE A 156 -0.20 6.66 5.72
C PHE A 156 0.38 5.25 5.81
N ILE A 157 1.70 5.15 5.67
CA ILE A 157 2.47 4.07 6.28
C ILE A 157 2.75 4.50 7.71
N ASN A 158 2.40 3.67 8.68
CA ASN A 158 2.74 3.88 10.09
C ASN A 158 3.98 3.04 10.44
N PRO A 159 5.17 3.65 10.62
CA PRO A 159 6.40 2.92 10.94
C PRO A 159 6.35 2.15 12.26
N GLN A 160 5.42 2.47 13.15
CA GLN A 160 5.22 1.70 14.38
C GLN A 160 4.26 0.52 14.20
N PHE A 161 3.45 0.50 13.16
CA PHE A 161 2.58 -0.61 12.81
C PHE A 161 3.35 -1.62 11.96
N GLN A 162 3.95 -2.62 12.61
CA GLN A 162 4.87 -3.55 11.96
C GLN A 162 4.16 -4.84 11.56
N ASN A 163 4.45 -5.30 10.34
CA ASN A 163 4.00 -6.58 9.83
C ASN A 163 5.18 -7.24 9.10
N VAL A 164 5.47 -8.49 9.47
CA VAL A 164 6.62 -9.28 8.95
C VAL A 164 7.98 -8.75 9.39
#